data_AF-A0A7S4IV86-F1
#
_entry.id   AF-A0A7S4IV86-F1
#
_cell.length_a   1.000
_cell.length_b   1.000
_cell.length_c   1.000
_cell.angle_alpha   90.00
_cell.angle_beta   90.00
_cell.angle_gamma   90.00
#
_symmetry.space_group_name_H-M   'P 1'
#
loop_
_entity.id
_entity.type
_entity.pdbx_description
1 polymer ?
#
loop_
_entity_poly.entity_id
_entity_poly.type
_entity_poly.pdbx_seq_one_letter_code
_entity_poly.pdbx_strand_id
1 'polypeptide(L)'
;SPNEFKSIICKFAPMFNGFAQHDAQELLAVVLDGLHEDLNKNFERSPSTKTGGNLDDTEEAAQEAWEEHLQRNQSIITDLFVGQYKSRVCCPHCKKISITYDPFMYLTLPLPEQKTDVRQICVWLLGAECPVRYAFKLSHRGKISELKQQLATKTNQDAETFVVTEVFNSKIFKLYGDCEILSDNSRTVMAYQVSKPPNQEITENNIIPVKVQVFGYKKATFGSKQKVYGQPFIIYASRTSELGDLYRKCWERLKPVCKFTGDDSLDTISR
;
A
#
# COMPACT_ATOMS: atom_id res chain seq x y z
N SER A 1 41.97 -2.53 -3.69
CA SER A 1 40.68 -2.18 -4.32
C SER A 1 40.56 -2.90 -5.66
N PRO A 2 39.39 -3.45 -6.03
CA PRO A 2 39.21 -4.27 -7.24
C PRO A 2 39.04 -3.42 -8.52
N ASN A 3 40.00 -2.52 -8.78
CA ASN A 3 39.90 -1.57 -9.90
C ASN A 3 39.99 -2.25 -11.26
N GLU A 4 40.86 -3.26 -11.38
CA GLU A 4 41.01 -4.06 -12.61
C GLU A 4 39.74 -4.85 -12.92
N PHE A 5 39.19 -5.54 -11.91
CA PHE A 5 37.92 -6.27 -12.03
C PHE A 5 36.77 -5.35 -12.48
N LYS A 6 36.63 -4.18 -11.85
CA LYS A 6 35.63 -3.18 -12.26
C LYS A 6 35.84 -2.75 -13.72
N SER A 7 37.08 -2.51 -14.13
CA SER A 7 37.40 -2.10 -15.50
C SER A 7 37.00 -3.17 -16.52
N ILE A 8 37.24 -4.45 -16.22
CA ILE A 8 36.87 -5.57 -17.08
C ILE A 8 35.34 -5.66 -17.20
N ILE A 9 34.62 -5.66 -16.08
CA ILE A 9 33.14 -5.72 -16.09
C ILE A 9 32.54 -4.57 -16.90
N CYS A 10 33.05 -3.35 -16.73
CA CYS A 10 32.53 -2.19 -17.47
C CYS A 10 32.75 -2.28 -18.99
N LYS A 11 33.68 -3.12 -19.48
CA LYS A 11 33.86 -3.37 -20.91
C LYS A 11 32.75 -4.26 -21.47
N PHE A 12 32.36 -5.30 -20.72
CA PHE A 12 31.33 -6.25 -21.14
C PHE A 12 29.92 -5.76 -20.84
N ALA A 13 29.73 -5.05 -19.74
CA ALA A 13 28.47 -4.45 -19.32
C ALA A 13 28.67 -2.96 -19.01
N PRO A 14 28.59 -2.07 -20.03
CA PRO A 14 28.81 -0.64 -19.89
C PRO A 14 27.89 0.06 -18.88
N MET A 15 26.77 -0.57 -18.51
CA MET A 15 25.84 -0.05 -17.52
C MET A 15 26.42 0.10 -16.12
N PHE A 16 27.47 -0.68 -15.78
CA PHE A 16 28.18 -0.55 -14.50
C PHE A 16 29.25 0.55 -14.51
N ASN A 17 29.35 1.32 -15.60
CA ASN A 17 30.29 2.43 -15.67
C ASN A 17 29.84 3.58 -14.76
N GLY A 18 30.80 4.21 -14.09
CA GLY A 18 30.54 5.27 -13.12
C GLY A 18 30.50 4.80 -11.67
N PHE A 19 29.78 5.54 -10.82
CA PHE A 19 29.76 5.35 -9.36
C PHE A 19 28.34 5.36 -8.78
N ALA A 20 27.34 5.14 -9.63
CA ALA A 20 25.96 4.98 -9.19
C ALA A 20 25.78 3.67 -8.40
N GLN A 21 24.69 3.58 -7.64
CA GLN A 21 24.27 2.32 -7.07
C GLN A 21 23.64 1.44 -8.15
N HIS A 22 23.92 0.13 -8.09
CA HIS A 22 23.41 -0.87 -9.01
C HIS A 22 22.84 -2.05 -8.23
N ASP A 23 21.98 -2.85 -8.88
CA ASP A 23 21.49 -4.10 -8.31
C ASP A 23 22.64 -5.14 -8.30
N ALA A 24 22.88 -5.73 -7.14
CA ALA A 24 23.91 -6.75 -6.99
C ALA A 24 23.55 -8.06 -7.72
N GLN A 25 22.25 -8.34 -7.90
CA GLN A 25 21.79 -9.52 -8.65
C GLN A 25 22.15 -9.38 -10.14
N GLU A 26 22.00 -8.18 -10.69
CA GLU A 26 22.36 -7.90 -12.08
C GLU A 26 23.87 -8.05 -12.30
N LEU A 27 24.68 -7.55 -11.37
CA LEU A 27 26.13 -7.74 -11.39
C LEU A 27 26.50 -9.22 -11.33
N LEU A 28 25.85 -9.99 -10.45
CA LEU A 28 26.08 -11.43 -10.32
C LEU A 28 25.80 -12.17 -11.63
N ALA A 29 24.69 -11.86 -12.30
CA ALA A 29 24.33 -12.46 -13.58
C ALA A 29 25.42 -12.23 -14.63
N VAL A 30 25.86 -10.98 -14.80
CA VAL A 30 26.92 -10.63 -15.77
C VAL A 30 28.24 -11.33 -15.46
N VAL A 31 28.61 -11.44 -14.18
CA VAL A 31 29.85 -12.11 -13.78
C VAL A 31 29.78 -13.62 -14.03
N LEU A 32 28.67 -14.26 -13.68
CA LEU A 32 28.50 -15.71 -13.88
C LEU A 32 28.44 -16.06 -15.36
N ASP A 33 27.73 -15.28 -16.18
CA ASP A 33 27.68 -15.47 -17.63
C ASP A 33 29.08 -15.27 -18.25
N GLY A 34 29.79 -14.21 -17.87
CA GLY A 34 31.16 -13.97 -18.36
C GLY A 34 32.12 -15.11 -18.00
N LEU A 35 32.07 -15.60 -16.76
CA LEU A 35 32.88 -16.74 -16.32
C LEU A 35 32.45 -18.05 -16.99
N HIS A 36 31.16 -18.22 -17.26
CA HIS A 36 30.63 -19.38 -17.95
C HIS A 36 31.22 -19.46 -19.36
N GLU A 37 31.12 -18.36 -20.13
CA GLU A 37 31.62 -18.29 -21.51
C GLU A 37 33.13 -18.46 -21.58
N ASP A 38 33.90 -17.79 -20.72
CA ASP A 38 35.37 -17.88 -20.70
C ASP A 38 35.88 -19.29 -20.33
N LEU A 39 35.10 -20.06 -19.57
CA LEU A 39 35.44 -21.41 -19.11
C LEU A 39 34.69 -22.52 -19.86
N ASN A 40 33.91 -22.17 -20.88
CA ASN A 40 33.13 -23.14 -21.64
C ASN A 40 34.05 -23.97 -22.56
N LYS A 41 34.06 -25.28 -22.36
CA LYS A 41 34.90 -26.23 -23.10
C LYS A 41 34.40 -26.50 -24.53
N ASN A 42 33.13 -26.16 -24.82
CA ASN A 42 32.46 -26.48 -26.08
C ASN A 42 32.24 -25.26 -27.00
N PHE A 43 33.16 -24.28 -26.95
CA PHE A 43 33.09 -23.00 -27.67
C PHE A 43 32.87 -23.10 -29.19
N GLU A 44 33.29 -24.21 -29.81
CA GLU A 44 33.09 -24.49 -31.23
C GLU A 44 32.41 -25.84 -31.39
N ARG A 45 31.08 -25.87 -31.62
CA ARG A 45 30.30 -26.87 -32.40
C ARG A 45 28.87 -26.99 -31.88
N SER A 46 27.91 -26.51 -32.67
CA SER A 46 26.70 -27.28 -33.06
C SER A 46 25.71 -26.33 -33.77
N PRO A 47 25.21 -26.67 -34.97
CA PRO A 47 24.03 -25.99 -35.52
C PRO A 47 22.86 -26.14 -34.56
N SER A 48 22.15 -25.05 -34.28
CA SER A 48 21.00 -25.06 -33.38
C SER A 48 19.86 -25.91 -33.94
N THR A 49 19.70 -27.14 -33.46
CA THR A 49 18.40 -27.81 -33.51
C THR A 49 17.56 -27.17 -32.41
N LYS A 50 16.69 -26.22 -32.76
CA LYS A 50 15.66 -25.76 -31.84
C LYS A 50 14.60 -26.85 -31.79
N THR A 51 14.73 -27.79 -30.86
CA THR A 51 13.67 -28.75 -30.57
C THR A 51 12.51 -27.94 -30.02
N GLY A 52 11.46 -27.80 -30.84
CA GLY A 52 10.36 -26.87 -30.61
C GLY A 52 9.59 -27.17 -29.32
N GLY A 53 9.10 -26.12 -28.66
CA GLY A 53 8.50 -26.12 -27.32
C GLY A 53 7.19 -26.89 -27.17
N ASN A 54 7.24 -28.21 -27.33
CA ASN A 54 6.16 -29.11 -26.98
C ASN A 54 6.74 -30.46 -26.56
N LEU A 55 7.62 -30.43 -25.55
CA LEU A 55 8.17 -31.63 -24.95
C LEU A 55 7.10 -32.35 -24.15
N ASP A 56 7.23 -33.67 -24.06
CA ASP A 56 6.35 -34.47 -23.22
C ASP A 56 6.63 -34.18 -21.74
N ASP A 57 5.59 -34.34 -20.91
CA ASP A 57 5.71 -34.24 -19.45
C ASP A 57 6.35 -35.53 -18.89
N THR A 58 7.58 -35.79 -19.28
CA THR A 58 8.32 -37.01 -18.90
C THR A 58 9.73 -36.68 -18.44
N GLU A 59 10.28 -37.56 -17.61
CA GLU A 59 11.65 -37.44 -17.11
C GLU A 59 12.67 -37.61 -18.25
N GLU A 60 12.35 -38.46 -19.23
CA GLU A 60 13.16 -38.66 -20.44
C GLU A 60 13.29 -37.36 -21.25
N ALA A 61 12.20 -36.59 -21.40
CA ALA A 61 12.23 -35.32 -22.12
C ALA A 61 13.00 -34.23 -21.35
N ALA A 62 12.98 -34.26 -20.01
CA ALA A 62 13.80 -33.38 -19.19
C ALA A 62 15.29 -33.70 -19.34
N GLN A 63 15.63 -34.99 -19.33
CA GLN A 63 16.99 -35.50 -19.52
C GLN A 63 17.52 -35.19 -20.92
N GLU A 64 16.73 -35.39 -21.97
CA GLU A 64 17.09 -35.04 -23.35
C GLU A 64 17.39 -33.54 -23.48
N ALA A 65 16.51 -32.68 -22.95
CA ALA A 65 16.73 -31.24 -22.94
C ALA A 65 17.98 -30.83 -22.14
N TRP A 66 18.30 -31.55 -21.07
CA TRP A 66 19.51 -31.33 -20.27
C TRP A 66 20.77 -31.74 -21.03
N GLU A 67 20.76 -32.89 -21.70
CA GLU A 67 21.85 -33.34 -22.56
C GLU A 67 22.08 -32.40 -23.73
N GLU A 68 21.01 -31.91 -24.38
CA GLU A 68 21.09 -30.86 -25.40
C GLU A 68 21.70 -29.56 -24.86
N HIS A 69 21.38 -29.17 -23.62
CA HIS A 69 22.00 -28.01 -22.97
C HIS A 69 23.50 -28.23 -22.73
N LEU A 70 23.88 -29.40 -22.19
CA LEU A 70 25.26 -29.78 -21.91
C LEU A 70 26.11 -29.96 -23.17
N GLN A 71 25.51 -30.21 -24.34
CA GLN A 71 26.30 -30.23 -25.59
C GLN A 71 26.91 -28.87 -25.90
N ARG A 72 26.27 -27.77 -25.49
CA ARG A 72 26.71 -26.39 -25.77
C ARG A 72 27.39 -25.72 -24.58
N ASN A 73 27.01 -26.11 -23.36
CA ASN A 73 27.39 -25.41 -22.14
C ASN A 73 28.09 -26.39 -21.21
N GLN A 74 29.43 -26.40 -21.25
CA GLN A 74 30.26 -27.23 -20.36
C GLN A 74 31.32 -26.40 -19.67
N SER A 75 31.01 -25.97 -18.46
CA SER A 75 31.91 -25.21 -17.61
C SER A 75 31.72 -25.60 -16.15
N ILE A 76 32.66 -25.21 -15.30
CA ILE A 76 32.49 -25.33 -13.85
C ILE A 76 31.27 -24.55 -13.33
N ILE A 77 30.85 -23.49 -14.03
CA ILE A 77 29.64 -22.73 -13.68
C ILE A 77 28.40 -23.58 -13.90
N THR A 78 28.35 -24.32 -15.00
CA THR A 78 27.28 -25.27 -15.31
C THR A 78 27.16 -26.35 -14.23
N ASP A 79 28.30 -26.93 -13.85
CA ASP A 79 28.34 -28.02 -12.87
C ASP A 79 27.89 -27.60 -11.47
N LEU A 80 28.14 -26.34 -11.08
CA LEU A 80 27.91 -25.85 -9.72
C LEU A 80 26.61 -25.06 -9.54
N PHE A 81 26.21 -24.28 -10.55
CA PHE A 81 25.16 -23.28 -10.40
C PHE A 81 23.96 -23.50 -11.31
N VAL A 82 24.09 -24.29 -12.39
CA VAL A 82 22.98 -24.46 -13.33
C VAL A 82 22.05 -25.58 -12.86
N GLY A 83 20.77 -25.25 -12.73
CA GLY A 83 19.66 -26.20 -12.59
C GLY A 83 18.73 -26.14 -13.79
N GLN A 84 17.60 -26.85 -13.73
CA GLN A 84 16.60 -26.92 -14.79
C GLN A 84 15.20 -26.65 -14.25
N TYR A 85 14.47 -25.72 -14.87
CA TYR A 85 13.05 -25.48 -14.65
C TYR A 85 12.21 -26.44 -15.49
N LYS A 86 11.03 -26.79 -14.99
CA LYS A 86 9.93 -27.33 -15.78
C LYS A 86 8.86 -26.24 -15.95
N SER A 87 8.84 -25.61 -17.10
CA SER A 87 7.91 -24.53 -17.44
C SER A 87 6.68 -25.11 -18.14
N ARG A 88 5.48 -24.86 -17.61
CA ARG A 88 4.21 -25.30 -18.21
C ARG A 88 3.33 -24.10 -18.55
N VAL A 89 3.21 -23.79 -19.84
CA VAL A 89 2.38 -22.68 -20.33
C VAL A 89 1.09 -23.22 -20.92
N CYS A 90 -0.05 -22.72 -20.44
CA CYS A 90 -1.37 -23.07 -20.98
C CYS A 90 -1.96 -21.86 -21.71
N CYS A 91 -2.27 -22.03 -23.00
CA CYS A 91 -2.95 -20.99 -23.75
C CYS A 91 -4.39 -20.81 -23.22
N PRO A 92 -4.80 -19.59 -22.81
CA PRO A 92 -6.13 -19.38 -22.23
C PRO A 92 -7.28 -19.61 -23.23
N HIS A 93 -7.02 -19.45 -24.53
CA HIS A 93 -8.01 -19.58 -25.61
C HIS A 93 -8.16 -21.01 -26.12
N CYS A 94 -7.09 -21.63 -26.60
CA CYS A 94 -7.15 -22.95 -27.22
C CYS A 94 -6.85 -24.10 -26.25
N LYS A 95 -6.54 -23.81 -24.98
CA LYS A 95 -6.17 -24.77 -23.93
C LYS A 95 -4.98 -25.68 -24.27
N LYS A 96 -4.24 -25.39 -25.35
CA LYS A 96 -2.99 -26.07 -25.67
C LYS A 96 -1.99 -25.82 -24.54
N ILE A 97 -1.41 -26.90 -24.06
CA ILE A 97 -0.33 -26.89 -23.07
C ILE A 97 0.99 -27.02 -23.84
N SER A 98 1.97 -26.23 -23.45
CA SER A 98 3.35 -26.31 -23.92
C SER A 98 4.23 -26.48 -22.68
N ILE A 99 5.11 -27.49 -22.74
CA ILE A 99 6.08 -27.78 -21.68
C ILE A 99 7.47 -27.54 -22.26
N THR A 100 8.30 -26.83 -21.50
CA THR A 100 9.71 -26.59 -21.79
C THR A 100 10.55 -26.85 -20.55
N TYR A 101 11.76 -27.36 -20.75
CA TYR A 101 12.73 -27.59 -19.70
C TYR A 101 13.91 -26.63 -19.88
N ASP A 102 13.93 -25.57 -19.07
CA ASP A 102 14.80 -24.41 -19.29
C ASP A 102 15.93 -24.37 -18.25
N PRO A 103 17.21 -24.23 -18.63
CA PRO A 103 18.30 -24.09 -17.68
C PRO A 103 18.22 -22.75 -16.92
N PHE A 104 18.67 -22.72 -15.66
CA PHE A 104 18.76 -21.49 -14.87
C PHE A 104 20.01 -21.48 -13.98
N MET A 105 20.62 -20.32 -13.75
CA MET A 105 21.78 -20.17 -12.84
C MET A 105 21.39 -19.68 -11.44
N TYR A 106 20.22 -19.05 -11.29
CA TYR A 106 19.74 -18.50 -10.02
C TYR A 106 18.21 -18.47 -9.96
N LEU A 107 17.67 -18.52 -8.75
CA LEU A 107 16.23 -18.45 -8.49
C LEU A 107 15.85 -17.05 -8.03
N THR A 108 14.96 -16.39 -8.79
CA THR A 108 14.32 -15.16 -8.33
C THR A 108 13.02 -15.51 -7.62
N LEU A 109 13.01 -15.32 -6.30
CA LEU A 109 11.84 -15.66 -5.48
C LEU A 109 11.03 -14.38 -5.18
N PRO A 110 9.71 -14.39 -5.42
CA PRO A 110 8.86 -13.28 -4.99
C PRO A 110 8.81 -13.25 -3.47
N LEU A 111 8.88 -12.05 -2.89
CA LEU A 111 8.64 -11.89 -1.47
C LEU A 111 7.17 -12.23 -1.17
N PRO A 112 6.88 -13.02 -0.11
CA PRO A 112 5.51 -13.28 0.28
C PRO A 112 4.84 -11.97 0.69
N GLU A 113 3.83 -11.53 -0.06
CA GLU A 113 3.06 -10.35 0.32
C GLU A 113 2.36 -10.62 1.66
N GLN A 114 2.70 -9.84 2.69
CA GLN A 114 1.86 -9.77 3.88
C GLN A 114 0.53 -9.15 3.47
N LYS A 115 -0.49 -10.01 3.25
CA LYS A 115 -1.78 -9.57 2.72
C LYS A 115 -2.53 -8.64 3.67
N THR A 116 -2.18 -8.64 4.95
CA THR A 116 -2.89 -7.90 5.99
C THR A 116 -1.96 -7.33 7.04
N ASP A 117 -2.29 -6.14 7.53
CA ASP A 117 -1.61 -5.44 8.60
C ASP A 117 -2.60 -5.00 9.68
N VAL A 118 -2.13 -4.80 10.91
CA VAL A 118 -2.97 -4.33 12.03
C VAL A 118 -2.87 -2.81 12.13
N ARG A 119 -3.98 -2.12 11.87
CA ARG A 119 -4.05 -0.66 11.94
C ARG A 119 -4.87 -0.21 13.15
N GLN A 120 -4.31 0.75 13.89
CA GLN A 120 -5.02 1.43 14.99
C GLN A 120 -5.85 2.58 14.44
N ILE A 121 -7.14 2.58 14.75
CA ILE A 121 -8.11 3.56 14.27
C ILE A 121 -8.81 4.17 15.47
N CYS A 122 -8.79 5.51 15.57
CA CYS A 122 -9.51 6.23 16.61
C CYS A 122 -10.95 6.46 16.16
N VAL A 123 -11.92 5.96 16.93
CA VAL A 123 -13.35 6.05 16.61
C VAL A 123 -14.03 7.01 17.58
N TRP A 124 -14.76 7.98 17.05
CA TRP A 124 -15.53 8.94 17.85
C TRP A 124 -17.02 8.82 17.55
N LEU A 125 -17.73 8.12 18.44
CA LEU A 125 -19.18 7.93 18.37
C LEU A 125 -19.95 9.20 18.74
N LEU A 126 -21.19 9.33 18.27
CA LEU A 126 -22.09 10.41 18.67
C LEU A 126 -22.45 10.28 20.15
N GLY A 127 -22.34 11.37 20.90
CA GLY A 127 -22.57 11.38 22.35
C GLY A 127 -21.40 10.88 23.21
N ALA A 128 -20.32 10.36 22.61
CA ALA A 128 -19.17 9.89 23.38
C ALA A 128 -18.30 11.04 23.91
N GLU A 129 -17.89 10.93 25.19
CA GLU A 129 -17.02 11.91 25.87
C GLU A 129 -15.60 11.95 25.29
N CYS A 130 -15.11 10.82 24.77
CA CYS A 130 -13.78 10.74 24.18
C CYS A 130 -13.69 9.66 23.08
N PRO A 131 -12.73 9.79 22.13
CA PRO A 131 -12.52 8.77 21.10
C PRO A 131 -11.83 7.53 21.63
N VAL A 132 -12.27 6.37 21.14
CA VAL A 132 -11.75 5.05 21.54
C VAL A 132 -10.86 4.51 20.42
N ARG A 133 -9.71 3.93 20.79
CA ARG A 133 -8.79 3.30 19.84
C ARG A 133 -9.16 1.83 19.64
N TYR A 134 -9.39 1.45 18.39
CA TYR A 134 -9.61 0.06 17.98
C TYR A 134 -8.45 -0.40 17.09
N ALA A 135 -8.13 -1.69 17.14
CA ALA A 135 -7.17 -2.31 16.24
C ALA A 135 -7.91 -3.22 15.26
N PHE A 136 -7.71 -2.98 13.96
CA PHE A 136 -8.33 -3.76 12.89
C PHE A 136 -7.27 -4.42 12.03
N LYS A 137 -7.52 -5.67 11.65
CA LYS A 137 -6.71 -6.39 10.66
C LYS A 137 -7.26 -6.04 9.28
N LEU A 138 -6.50 -5.25 8.53
CA LEU A 138 -6.90 -4.70 7.24
C LEU A 138 -5.98 -5.23 6.14
N SER A 139 -6.54 -5.47 4.96
CA SER A 139 -5.72 -5.75 3.77
C SER A 139 -4.99 -4.49 3.31
N HIS A 140 -3.76 -4.61 2.81
CA HIS A 140 -3.04 -3.48 2.20
C HIS A 140 -3.79 -2.90 0.98
N ARG A 141 -4.64 -3.72 0.33
CA ARG A 141 -5.53 -3.29 -0.76
C ARG A 141 -7.00 -3.24 -0.31
N GLY A 142 -7.25 -3.32 0.99
CA GLY A 142 -8.58 -3.29 1.58
C GLY A 142 -9.21 -1.92 1.39
N LYS A 143 -10.48 -1.92 1.00
CA LYS A 143 -11.24 -0.68 0.79
C LYS A 143 -11.74 -0.13 2.12
N ILE A 144 -11.97 1.18 2.16
CA ILE A 144 -12.55 1.85 3.32
C ILE A 144 -13.95 1.32 3.63
N SER A 145 -14.70 0.84 2.63
CA SER A 145 -15.98 0.15 2.84
C SER A 145 -15.86 -1.09 3.76
N GLU A 146 -14.83 -1.93 3.59
CA GLU A 146 -14.58 -3.08 4.47
C GLU A 146 -14.26 -2.61 5.89
N LEU A 147 -13.46 -1.55 6.04
CA LEU A 147 -13.18 -0.97 7.35
C LEU A 147 -14.45 -0.46 8.02
N LYS A 148 -15.32 0.26 7.29
CA LYS A 148 -16.61 0.74 7.82
C LYS A 148 -17.52 -0.40 8.27
N GLN A 149 -17.53 -1.52 7.53
CA GLN A 149 -18.26 -2.73 7.94
C GLN A 149 -17.67 -3.33 9.22
N GLN A 150 -16.35 -3.45 9.34
CA GLN A 150 -15.71 -3.94 10.57
C GLN A 150 -15.99 -3.01 11.78
N LEU A 151 -15.98 -1.69 11.55
CA LEU A 151 -16.36 -0.69 12.56
C LEU A 151 -17.82 -0.89 13.00
N ALA A 152 -18.74 -0.99 12.04
CA ALA A 152 -20.16 -1.21 12.28
C ALA A 152 -20.41 -2.42 13.19
N THR A 153 -19.78 -3.56 12.89
CA THR A 153 -19.88 -4.77 13.72
C THR A 153 -19.30 -4.57 15.12
N LYS A 154 -18.18 -3.85 15.27
CA LYS A 154 -17.53 -3.64 16.58
C LYS A 154 -18.23 -2.61 17.45
N THR A 155 -18.86 -1.60 16.87
CA THR A 155 -19.52 -0.52 17.61
C THR A 155 -21.04 -0.69 17.70
N ASN A 156 -21.60 -1.72 17.05
CA ASN A 156 -23.04 -1.92 16.88
C ASN A 156 -23.73 -0.68 16.29
N GLN A 157 -23.13 -0.11 15.25
CA GLN A 157 -23.63 1.06 14.51
C GLN A 157 -23.74 0.73 13.01
N ASP A 158 -24.37 1.60 12.24
CA ASP A 158 -24.45 1.43 10.78
C ASP A 158 -23.15 1.89 10.10
N ALA A 159 -22.65 1.11 9.14
CA ALA A 159 -21.44 1.41 8.36
C ALA A 159 -21.55 2.77 7.64
N GLU A 160 -22.75 3.14 7.18
CA GLU A 160 -22.99 4.40 6.47
C GLU A 160 -22.87 5.63 7.39
N THR A 161 -22.94 5.44 8.71
CA THR A 161 -22.78 6.54 9.67
C THR A 161 -21.32 6.91 9.91
N PHE A 162 -20.36 6.19 9.34
CA PHE A 162 -18.94 6.46 9.55
C PHE A 162 -18.32 7.29 8.43
N VAL A 163 -17.58 8.33 8.82
CA VAL A 163 -16.66 9.06 7.95
C VAL A 163 -15.24 8.81 8.42
N VAL A 164 -14.42 8.22 7.55
CA VAL A 164 -13.01 7.92 7.84
C VAL A 164 -12.13 9.03 7.30
N THR A 165 -11.13 9.43 8.07
CA THR A 165 -10.27 10.59 7.78
C THR A 165 -8.83 10.37 8.21
N GLU A 166 -7.93 11.17 7.63
CA GLU A 166 -6.58 11.35 8.16
C GLU A 166 -6.50 12.64 8.97
N VAL A 167 -5.99 12.51 10.20
CA VAL A 167 -5.73 13.63 11.09
C VAL A 167 -4.24 13.72 11.39
N PHE A 168 -3.71 14.93 11.25
CA PHE A 168 -2.33 15.26 11.62
C PHE A 168 -2.30 16.68 12.19
N ASN A 169 -1.55 16.90 13.29
CA ASN A 169 -1.48 18.20 13.98
C ASN A 169 -2.86 18.85 14.23
N SER A 170 -3.82 18.09 14.74
CA SER A 170 -5.20 18.54 15.01
C SER A 170 -5.95 19.11 13.79
N LYS A 171 -5.55 18.70 12.57
CA LYS A 171 -6.19 19.06 11.31
C LYS A 171 -6.59 17.83 10.52
N ILE A 172 -7.79 17.88 9.93
CA ILE A 172 -8.27 16.86 9.00
C ILE A 172 -7.65 17.13 7.63
N PHE A 173 -6.73 16.26 7.23
CA PHE A 173 -6.03 16.32 5.94
C PHE A 173 -6.89 15.75 4.82
N LYS A 174 -7.39 14.53 5.00
CA LYS A 174 -8.11 13.78 3.98
C LYS A 174 -9.41 13.20 4.54
N LEU A 175 -10.47 13.24 3.74
CA LEU A 175 -11.67 12.42 3.95
C LEU A 175 -11.58 11.28 2.95
N TYR A 176 -11.82 10.06 3.42
CA TYR A 176 -11.79 8.88 2.57
C TYR A 176 -13.17 8.57 1.99
N GLY A 177 -13.20 8.31 0.68
CA GLY A 177 -14.32 7.66 0.00
C GLY A 177 -14.30 6.13 0.18
N ASP A 178 -15.44 5.48 -0.02
CA ASP A 178 -15.60 4.05 0.26
C ASP A 178 -14.73 3.14 -0.61
N CYS A 179 -14.40 3.59 -1.83
CA CYS A 179 -13.55 2.86 -2.76
C CYS A 179 -12.05 3.12 -2.58
N GLU A 180 -11.66 4.06 -1.71
CA GLU A 180 -10.26 4.37 -1.46
C GLU A 180 -9.60 3.35 -0.53
N ILE A 181 -8.27 3.36 -0.51
CA ILE A 181 -7.42 2.54 0.36
C ILE A 181 -6.75 3.48 1.37
N LEU A 182 -6.56 3.02 2.60
CA LEU A 182 -5.82 3.78 3.62
C LEU A 182 -4.38 4.01 3.17
N SER A 183 -3.93 5.25 3.26
CA SER A 183 -2.53 5.59 3.01
C SER A 183 -1.63 5.00 4.09
N ASP A 184 -0.47 4.48 3.68
CA ASP A 184 0.54 3.97 4.61
C ASP A 184 1.47 5.09 5.11
N ASN A 185 0.90 6.01 5.89
CA ASN A 185 1.65 7.12 6.48
C ASN A 185 1.52 7.12 8.01
N SER A 186 2.35 7.91 8.69
CA SER A 186 2.34 8.03 10.15
C SER A 186 1.20 8.90 10.70
N ARG A 187 0.18 9.23 9.90
CA ARG A 187 -0.94 10.08 10.35
C ARG A 187 -1.94 9.24 11.11
N THR A 188 -2.66 9.90 12.03
CA THR A 188 -3.69 9.20 12.81
C THR A 188 -4.93 9.03 11.94
N VAL A 189 -5.39 7.80 11.79
CA VAL A 189 -6.66 7.50 11.13
C VAL A 189 -7.79 7.68 12.14
N MET A 190 -8.77 8.49 11.78
CA MET A 190 -9.92 8.82 12.61
C MET A 190 -11.22 8.49 11.89
N ALA A 191 -12.10 7.72 12.55
CA ALA A 191 -13.46 7.45 12.10
C ALA A 191 -14.46 8.21 12.98
N TYR A 192 -15.23 9.12 12.38
CA TYR A 192 -16.27 9.86 13.08
C TYR A 192 -17.63 9.26 12.75
N GLN A 193 -18.42 8.97 13.78
CA GLN A 193 -19.84 8.73 13.58
C GLN A 193 -20.54 10.07 13.31
N VAL A 194 -21.34 10.11 12.25
CA VAL A 194 -22.17 11.23 11.84
C VAL A 194 -23.62 10.77 11.72
N SER A 195 -24.56 11.70 11.90
CA SER A 195 -25.97 11.43 11.66
C SER A 195 -26.12 10.95 10.21
N LYS A 196 -26.85 9.86 9.97
CA LYS A 196 -27.06 9.30 8.63
C LYS A 196 -27.36 10.44 7.64
N PRO A 197 -26.57 10.63 6.58
CA PRO A 197 -27.01 11.49 5.50
C PRO A 197 -28.31 10.89 4.94
N PRO A 198 -29.34 11.70 4.66
CA PRO A 198 -30.53 11.18 3.97
C PRO A 198 -30.10 10.54 2.65
N ASN A 199 -30.72 9.41 2.31
CA ASN A 199 -30.42 8.54 1.16
C ASN A 199 -30.00 9.32 -0.11
N GLN A 200 -29.13 8.68 -0.89
CA GLN A 200 -28.51 9.13 -2.15
C GLN A 200 -29.46 9.58 -3.28
N GLU A 201 -30.75 9.84 -3.03
CA GLU A 201 -31.65 10.49 -3.99
C GLU A 201 -31.66 12.02 -3.87
N ILE A 202 -31.01 12.61 -2.84
CA ILE A 202 -31.05 14.07 -2.64
C ILE A 202 -29.71 14.72 -3.01
N THR A 203 -29.41 14.72 -4.30
CA THR A 203 -28.61 15.78 -4.93
C THR A 203 -29.26 17.17 -4.78
N GLU A 204 -30.47 17.27 -4.22
CA GLU A 204 -31.22 18.51 -4.03
C GLU A 204 -30.85 19.30 -2.75
N ASN A 205 -30.24 18.71 -1.71
CA ASN A 205 -30.05 19.39 -0.42
C ASN A 205 -28.65 19.95 -0.15
N ASN A 206 -27.73 19.89 -1.12
CA ASN A 206 -26.47 20.66 -1.05
C ASN A 206 -25.71 20.45 0.29
N ILE A 207 -25.79 19.25 0.87
CA ILE A 207 -25.21 18.95 2.20
C ILE A 207 -23.71 18.68 2.03
N ILE A 208 -22.89 19.45 2.74
CA ILE A 208 -21.43 19.38 2.68
C ILE A 208 -20.83 18.96 4.02
N PRO A 209 -19.71 18.20 4.02
CA PRO A 209 -18.94 17.94 5.21
C PRO A 209 -18.15 19.20 5.61
N VAL A 210 -18.39 19.70 6.82
CA VAL A 210 -17.69 20.84 7.42
C VAL A 210 -16.65 20.31 8.40
N LYS A 211 -15.37 20.63 8.15
CA LYS A 211 -14.25 20.30 9.03
C LYS A 211 -14.19 21.32 10.16
N VAL A 212 -14.43 20.89 11.39
CA VAL A 212 -14.36 21.75 12.58
C VAL A 212 -13.00 21.56 13.25
N GLN A 213 -12.35 22.68 13.55
CA GLN A 213 -11.09 22.74 14.27
C GLN A 213 -11.24 23.68 15.46
N VAL A 214 -10.63 23.33 16.59
CA VAL A 214 -10.66 24.14 17.80
C VAL A 214 -9.34 24.90 17.91
N PHE A 215 -9.43 26.23 18.05
CA PHE A 215 -8.28 27.10 18.23
C PHE A 215 -8.22 27.55 19.69
N GLY A 216 -7.02 27.56 20.26
CA GLY A 216 -6.80 28.15 21.57
C GLY A 216 -6.83 29.67 21.46
N TYR A 217 -7.52 30.35 22.38
CA TYR A 217 -7.48 31.81 22.44
C TYR A 217 -6.10 32.28 22.88
N LYS A 218 -5.46 33.13 22.08
CA LYS A 218 -4.30 33.94 22.47
C LYS A 218 -4.53 35.36 21.97
N LYS A 219 -4.22 36.35 22.81
CA LYS A 219 -4.11 37.75 22.35
C LYS A 219 -3.06 37.79 21.24
N ALA A 220 -3.43 38.36 20.10
CA ALA A 220 -2.57 38.38 18.92
C ALA A 220 -1.33 39.25 19.18
N THR A 221 -0.19 38.60 19.41
CA THR A 221 1.12 39.27 19.33
C THR A 221 1.63 39.14 17.90
N PHE A 222 2.26 40.20 17.38
CA PHE A 222 2.81 40.24 16.02
C PHE A 222 3.69 39.00 15.75
N GLY A 223 3.38 38.23 14.70
CA GLY A 223 4.10 37.01 14.31
C GLY A 223 3.65 35.70 14.99
N SER A 224 2.70 35.72 15.94
CA SER A 224 2.21 34.50 16.58
C SER A 224 1.21 33.74 15.70
N LYS A 225 1.53 32.48 15.33
CA LYS A 225 0.57 31.57 14.68
C LYS A 225 -0.43 31.05 15.71
N GLN A 226 -1.71 31.10 15.39
CA GLN A 226 -2.79 30.54 16.22
C GLN A 226 -2.56 29.03 16.39
N LYS A 227 -2.44 28.57 17.63
CA LYS A 227 -2.19 27.16 17.92
C LYS A 227 -3.53 26.40 17.92
N VAL A 228 -3.62 25.37 17.09
CA VAL A 228 -4.75 24.46 17.02
C VAL A 228 -4.64 23.47 18.18
N TYR A 229 -5.75 23.19 18.85
CA TYR A 229 -5.82 22.26 19.98
C TYR A 229 -6.98 21.28 19.81
N GLY A 230 -6.93 20.21 20.60
CA GLY A 230 -7.99 19.22 20.67
C GLY A 230 -8.08 18.34 19.43
N GLN A 231 -9.20 17.64 19.33
CA GLN A 231 -9.47 16.66 18.30
C GLN A 231 -10.43 17.28 17.28
N PRO A 232 -10.02 17.43 16.01
CA PRO A 232 -10.93 17.96 14.99
C PRO A 232 -12.06 16.97 14.78
N PHE A 233 -13.18 17.43 14.24
CA PHE A 233 -14.32 16.58 13.92
C PHE A 233 -15.05 17.10 12.69
N ILE A 234 -15.96 16.28 12.16
CA ILE A 234 -16.78 16.61 11.00
C ILE A 234 -18.23 16.75 11.44
N ILE A 235 -18.90 17.76 10.89
CA ILE A 235 -20.35 17.90 10.90
C ILE A 235 -20.86 18.00 9.46
N TYR A 236 -22.10 17.61 9.22
CA TYR A 236 -22.76 17.82 7.93
C TYR A 236 -23.73 19.00 8.02
N ALA A 237 -23.69 19.89 7.03
CA ALA A 237 -24.56 21.06 6.95
C ALA A 237 -25.02 21.30 5.52
N SER A 238 -26.25 21.80 5.34
CA SER A 238 -26.72 22.28 4.04
C SER A 238 -26.03 23.60 3.71
N ARG A 239 -25.85 23.92 2.42
CA ARG A 239 -25.44 25.27 2.00
C ARG A 239 -26.43 26.37 2.42
N THR A 240 -27.67 26.01 2.71
CA THR A 240 -28.71 26.92 3.21
C THR A 240 -28.76 26.98 4.74
N SER A 241 -27.94 26.21 5.46
CA SER A 241 -27.94 26.21 6.92
C SER A 241 -27.47 27.56 7.47
N GLU A 242 -28.19 28.07 8.46
CA GLU A 242 -27.80 29.29 9.15
C GLU A 242 -26.64 29.05 10.10
N LEU A 243 -25.97 30.14 10.48
CA LEU A 243 -24.84 30.09 11.41
C LEU A 243 -25.26 29.46 12.76
N GLY A 244 -26.47 29.76 13.25
CA GLY A 244 -27.01 29.17 14.48
C GLY A 244 -27.13 27.65 14.45
N ASP A 245 -27.46 27.06 13.29
CA ASP A 245 -27.53 25.61 13.12
C ASP A 245 -26.15 24.96 13.18
N LEU A 246 -25.14 25.62 12.60
CA LEU A 246 -23.75 25.18 12.68
C LEU A 246 -23.26 25.19 14.13
N TYR A 247 -23.52 26.27 14.87
CA TYR A 247 -23.19 26.36 16.29
C TYR A 247 -23.88 25.27 17.10
N ARG A 248 -25.17 25.03 16.87
CA ARG A 248 -25.91 23.96 17.55
C ARG A 248 -25.30 22.58 17.28
N LYS A 249 -24.97 22.28 16.03
CA LYS A 249 -24.33 21.00 15.64
C LYS A 249 -22.93 20.82 16.25
N CYS A 250 -22.13 21.89 16.25
CA CYS A 250 -20.83 21.90 16.93
C CYS A 250 -21.01 21.69 18.44
N TRP A 251 -21.99 22.36 19.04
CA TRP A 251 -22.29 22.26 20.46
C TRP A 251 -22.74 20.86 20.86
N GLU A 252 -23.70 20.26 20.16
CA GLU A 252 -24.13 18.87 20.44
C GLU A 252 -22.98 17.87 20.37
N ARG A 253 -22.00 18.10 19.48
CA ARG A 253 -20.81 17.25 19.37
C ARG A 253 -19.82 17.46 20.51
N LEU A 254 -19.66 18.69 20.98
CA LEU A 254 -18.68 19.07 22.01
C LEU A 254 -19.23 18.96 23.44
N LYS A 255 -20.55 19.07 23.63
CA LYS A 255 -21.25 19.05 24.91
C LYS A 255 -20.84 17.86 25.80
N PRO A 256 -20.71 16.61 25.29
CA PRO A 256 -20.25 15.49 26.12
C PRO A 256 -18.79 15.60 26.60
N VAL A 257 -17.96 16.36 25.87
CA VAL A 257 -16.53 16.55 26.18
C VAL A 257 -16.32 17.71 27.15
N CYS A 258 -17.17 18.73 27.07
CA CYS A 258 -17.11 19.92 27.91
C CYS A 258 -17.63 19.60 29.32
N LYS A 259 -16.72 19.25 30.24
CA LYS A 259 -17.02 19.22 31.67
C LYS A 259 -17.19 20.67 32.16
N PHE A 260 -18.42 21.12 32.34
CA PHE A 260 -18.68 22.38 33.06
C PHE A 260 -18.33 22.20 34.53
N THR A 261 -17.20 22.74 34.93
CA THR A 261 -16.86 22.91 36.34
C THR A 261 -17.46 24.24 36.82
N GLY A 262 -18.65 24.18 37.44
CA GLY A 262 -19.19 25.27 38.26
C GLY A 262 -20.08 26.29 37.54
N ASP A 263 -21.37 26.26 37.91
CA ASP A 263 -22.20 27.40 38.35
C ASP A 263 -21.93 28.82 37.82
N ASP A 264 -21.84 29.01 36.50
CA ASP A 264 -22.03 30.33 35.91
C ASP A 264 -23.17 30.26 34.89
N SER A 265 -24.21 31.03 35.21
CA SER A 265 -25.45 31.24 34.47
C SER A 265 -25.29 31.36 32.96
N LEU A 266 -26.25 30.77 32.24
CA LEU A 266 -26.43 30.70 30.78
C LEU A 266 -26.42 32.04 30.00
N ASP A 267 -26.24 33.19 30.65
CA ASP A 267 -26.39 34.51 30.03
C ASP A 267 -25.17 35.02 29.24
N THR A 268 -24.03 34.32 29.26
CA THR A 268 -22.80 34.84 28.63
C THR A 268 -22.57 34.35 27.19
N ILE A 269 -23.45 33.52 26.62
CA ILE A 269 -23.24 32.95 25.27
C ILE A 269 -23.86 33.81 24.14
N SER A 270 -24.48 34.97 24.47
CA SER A 270 -24.82 35.97 23.44
C SER A 270 -23.87 37.16 23.48
N ARG A 271 -22.72 37.05 22.81
CA ARG A 271 -21.91 38.17 22.31
C ARG A 271 -20.83 37.70 21.36
#